data_AF-A0A2E3VAM6-F1
#
_entry.id   AF-A0A2E3VAM6-F1
#
_cell.length_a   1.000
_cell.length_b   1.000
_cell.length_c   1.000
_cell.angle_alpha   90.00
_cell.angle_beta   90.00
_cell.angle_gamma   90.00
#
_symmetry.space_group_name_H-M   'P 1'
#
loop_
_entity.id
_entity.type
_entity.pdbx_description
1 polymer ?
#
loop_
_entity_poly.entity_id
_entity_poly.type
_entity_poly.pdbx_seq_one_letter_code
_entity_poly.pdbx_strand_id
1 'polypeptide(L)'
;MTSTRNKNTKGNYNLEQKGYSLARDYDSYKHSQYGQAHKTTMPDIIYRPSFLPRDMLSSNPIEIESTLFGINSTNLVKERAPTKPQLKTLPTSKFFERVPLIMPKQLVIEKNQRPLPMS
;
A
#
# COMPACT_ATOMS: atom_id res chain seq x y z
N MET A 1 17.39 -47.86 19.98
CA MET A 1 17.81 -46.49 19.63
C MET A 1 17.80 -45.64 20.89
N THR A 2 18.91 -45.60 21.63
CA THR A 2 19.01 -44.83 22.88
C THR A 2 19.72 -43.52 22.59
N SER A 3 18.98 -42.42 22.59
CA SER A 3 19.56 -41.07 22.48
C SER A 3 20.23 -40.74 23.81
N THR A 4 21.57 -40.71 23.84
CA THR A 4 22.38 -40.33 25.01
C THR A 4 22.38 -38.83 25.29
N ARG A 5 21.64 -38.03 24.50
CA ARG A 5 21.55 -36.58 24.68
C ARG A 5 20.28 -36.20 25.41
N ASN A 6 20.39 -35.24 26.32
CA ASN A 6 19.31 -34.69 27.14
C ASN A 6 18.22 -33.94 26.33
N LYS A 7 18.20 -34.03 24.99
CA LYS A 7 17.30 -33.26 24.11
C LYS A 7 15.81 -33.55 24.36
N ASN A 8 15.49 -34.77 24.78
CA ASN A 8 14.10 -35.23 24.98
C ASN A 8 13.61 -35.07 26.43
N THR A 9 14.37 -34.43 27.32
CA THR A 9 13.81 -34.13 28.64
C THR A 9 12.78 -33.02 28.54
N LYS A 10 11.79 -33.10 29.43
CA LYS A 10 10.68 -32.16 29.51
C LYS A 10 11.12 -30.70 29.48
N GLY A 11 12.22 -30.36 30.17
CA GLY A 11 12.77 -29.00 30.18
C GLY A 11 13.26 -28.55 28.79
N ASN A 12 14.09 -29.37 28.13
CA ASN A 12 14.66 -29.03 26.82
C ASN A 12 13.59 -29.02 25.72
N TYR A 13 12.66 -29.99 25.74
CA TYR A 13 11.55 -30.04 24.79
C TYR A 13 10.64 -28.80 24.92
N ASN A 14 10.32 -28.38 26.15
CA ASN A 14 9.51 -27.19 26.37
C ASN A 14 10.21 -25.91 25.87
N LEU A 15 11.53 -25.82 26.03
CA LEU A 15 12.32 -24.69 25.55
C LEU A 15 12.36 -24.65 24.02
N GLU A 16 12.50 -25.81 23.37
CA GLU A 16 12.43 -25.95 21.91
C GLU A 16 11.06 -25.54 21.37
N GLN A 17 9.97 -26.05 21.96
CA GLN A 17 8.60 -25.66 21.58
C GLN A 17 8.37 -24.15 21.77
N LYS A 18 8.87 -23.58 22.87
CA LYS A 18 8.82 -22.12 23.10
C LYS A 18 9.59 -21.36 22.03
N GLY A 19 10.78 -21.83 21.63
CA GLY A 19 11.56 -21.26 20.55
C GLY A 19 10.79 -21.24 19.22
N TYR A 20 10.13 -22.34 18.87
CA TYR A 20 9.29 -22.41 17.67
C TYR A 20 8.07 -21.49 17.73
N SER A 21 7.42 -21.37 18.89
CA SER A 21 6.32 -20.41 19.06
C SER A 21 6.81 -18.99 18.84
N LEU A 22 7.89 -18.59 19.50
CA LEU A 22 8.43 -17.23 19.39
C LEU A 22 8.88 -16.89 17.96
N ALA A 23 9.52 -17.85 17.27
CA ALA A 23 9.90 -17.68 15.87
C ALA A 23 8.67 -17.47 14.97
N ARG A 24 7.63 -18.29 15.14
CA ARG A 24 6.37 -18.14 14.42
C ARG A 24 5.70 -16.80 14.72
N ASP A 25 5.67 -16.39 15.98
CA ASP A 25 5.05 -15.14 16.41
C ASP A 25 5.79 -13.93 15.80
N TYR A 26 7.13 -14.01 15.72
CA TYR A 26 7.95 -13.01 15.05
C TYR A 26 7.70 -12.96 13.54
N ASP A 27 7.69 -14.11 12.86
CA ASP A 27 7.52 -14.18 11.41
C ASP A 27 6.10 -13.80 10.96
N SER A 28 5.10 -14.10 11.78
CA SER A 28 3.70 -13.75 11.53
C SER A 28 3.32 -12.36 12.04
N TYR A 29 4.26 -11.62 12.65
CA TYR A 29 3.96 -10.30 13.20
C TYR A 29 3.61 -9.31 12.08
N LYS A 30 2.36 -8.86 12.10
CA LYS A 30 1.77 -8.00 11.06
C LYS A 30 2.54 -6.70 10.82
N HIS A 31 3.17 -6.13 11.86
CA HIS A 31 3.88 -4.85 11.81
C HIS A 31 5.40 -5.03 11.88
N SER A 32 5.91 -6.18 11.42
CA SER A 32 7.35 -6.43 11.32
C SER A 32 8.01 -5.48 10.31
N GLN A 33 9.34 -5.52 10.21
CA GLN A 33 10.11 -4.70 9.26
C GLN A 33 9.64 -4.85 7.80
N TYR A 34 9.15 -6.03 7.43
CA TYR A 34 8.60 -6.34 6.11
C TYR A 34 7.05 -6.42 6.10
N GLY A 35 6.42 -6.07 7.22
CA GLY A 35 4.98 -6.09 7.42
C GLY A 35 4.28 -4.78 7.05
N GLN A 36 3.03 -4.65 7.49
CA GLN A 36 2.21 -3.46 7.29
C GLN A 36 2.61 -2.36 8.30
N ALA A 37 2.60 -1.09 7.87
CA ALA A 37 2.80 0.02 8.79
C ALA A 37 1.71 0.09 9.87
N HIS A 38 2.04 0.58 11.07
CA HIS A 38 1.05 0.85 12.11
C HIS A 38 0.01 1.89 11.68
N LYS A 39 0.46 2.91 10.94
CA LYS A 39 -0.40 3.93 10.34
C LYS A 39 -0.10 4.03 8.85
N THR A 40 -0.94 3.40 8.04
CA THR A 40 -0.84 3.50 6.58
C THR A 40 -1.37 4.84 6.11
N THR A 41 -0.47 5.70 5.64
CA THR A 41 -0.80 7.00 5.04
C THR A 41 -0.02 7.19 3.74
N MET A 42 -0.60 7.88 2.78
CA MET A 42 0.13 8.31 1.59
C MET A 42 1.01 9.53 1.94
N PRO A 43 2.27 9.60 1.51
CA PRO A 43 3.03 10.85 1.54
C PRO A 43 2.37 11.95 0.69
N ASP A 44 2.49 13.19 1.14
CA ASP A 44 1.92 14.36 0.46
C ASP A 44 2.58 14.66 -0.91
N ILE A 45 3.90 14.57 -1.04
CA ILE A 45 4.63 14.90 -2.29
C ILE A 45 5.92 14.08 -2.46
N ILE A 46 6.33 13.87 -3.72
CA ILE A 46 7.63 13.37 -4.26
C ILE A 46 7.97 11.92 -3.90
N TYR A 47 7.79 11.52 -2.66
CA TYR A 47 7.97 10.14 -2.26
C TYR A 47 6.68 9.39 -2.57
N ARG A 48 6.74 8.27 -3.30
CA ARG A 48 5.65 7.30 -3.36
C ARG A 48 6.22 6.01 -2.80
N PRO A 49 5.79 5.52 -1.63
CA PRO A 49 6.27 4.25 -1.13
C PRO A 49 5.92 3.19 -2.18
N SER A 50 6.92 2.45 -2.63
CA SER A 50 6.75 1.36 -3.60
C SER A 50 5.99 0.16 -3.02
N PHE A 51 5.78 0.13 -1.70
CA PHE A 51 5.17 -0.98 -0.99
C PHE A 51 3.97 -0.51 -0.16
N LEU A 52 2.77 -0.69 -0.71
CA LEU A 52 1.53 -0.63 0.03
C LEU A 52 0.92 -2.04 0.11
N PRO A 53 0.41 -2.44 1.27
CA PRO A 53 -0.35 -3.68 1.36
C PRO A 53 -1.60 -3.59 0.48
N ARG A 54 -1.92 -4.68 -0.23
CA ARG A 54 -3.03 -4.74 -1.18
C ARG A 54 -4.39 -4.30 -0.61
N ASP A 55 -4.64 -4.61 0.66
CA ASP A 55 -5.91 -4.34 1.34
C ASP A 55 -6.10 -2.86 1.72
N MET A 56 -5.05 -2.04 1.52
CA MET A 56 -5.08 -0.63 1.88
C MET A 56 -5.76 0.24 0.82
N LEU A 57 -5.65 -0.15 -0.46
CA LEU A 57 -6.24 0.60 -1.57
C LEU A 57 -7.69 0.21 -1.86
N SER A 58 -8.11 -1.00 -1.47
CA SER A 58 -9.47 -1.48 -1.71
C SER A 58 -9.88 -2.54 -0.69
N SER A 59 -11.18 -2.77 -0.55
CA SER A 59 -11.72 -3.88 0.25
C SER A 59 -11.71 -5.22 -0.50
N ASN A 60 -11.65 -5.18 -1.83
CA ASN A 60 -11.67 -6.36 -2.70
C ASN A 60 -10.51 -6.41 -3.71
N PRO A 61 -9.25 -6.33 -3.27
CA PRO A 61 -8.10 -6.27 -4.17
C PRO A 61 -7.98 -7.51 -5.07
N ILE A 62 -8.27 -8.70 -4.54
CA ILE A 62 -8.20 -9.97 -5.30
C ILE A 62 -9.12 -9.95 -6.51
N GLU A 63 -10.36 -9.48 -6.33
CA GLU A 63 -11.36 -9.47 -7.40
C GLU A 63 -10.98 -8.46 -8.48
N ILE A 64 -10.50 -7.29 -8.06
CA ILE A 64 -10.03 -6.24 -8.97
C ILE A 64 -8.83 -6.76 -9.78
N GLU A 65 -7.80 -7.28 -9.10
CA GLU A 65 -6.62 -7.85 -9.74
C GLU A 65 -6.98 -8.98 -10.71
N SER A 66 -7.84 -9.91 -10.28
CA SER A 66 -8.28 -11.03 -11.12
C SER A 66 -8.94 -10.55 -12.41
N THR A 67 -9.77 -9.50 -12.32
CA THR A 67 -10.41 -8.88 -13.49
C THR A 67 -9.40 -8.15 -14.36
N LEU A 68 -8.46 -7.41 -13.77
CA LEU A 68 -7.39 -6.71 -14.51
C LEU A 68 -6.45 -7.68 -15.24
N PHE A 69 -6.15 -8.83 -14.64
CA PHE A 69 -5.38 -9.90 -15.27
C PHE A 69 -6.21 -10.72 -16.29
N GLY A 70 -7.50 -10.46 -16.43
CA GLY A 70 -8.38 -11.18 -17.35
C GLY A 70 -8.64 -12.64 -16.95
N ILE A 71 -8.44 -12.98 -15.67
CA ILE A 71 -8.65 -14.34 -15.16
C ILE A 71 -10.12 -14.73 -15.31
N ASN A 72 -10.36 -15.88 -15.94
CA ASN A 72 -11.71 -16.41 -16.21
C ASN A 72 -12.55 -15.56 -17.19
N SER A 73 -11.90 -14.72 -18.01
CA SER A 73 -12.59 -13.89 -19.02
C SER A 73 -13.15 -14.70 -20.21
N THR A 74 -12.56 -15.85 -20.52
CA THR A 74 -12.93 -16.71 -21.67
C THR A 74 -13.85 -17.86 -21.31
N ASN A 75 -14.41 -17.89 -20.09
CA ASN A 75 -15.26 -18.98 -19.64
C ASN A 75 -16.67 -18.85 -20.23
N LEU A 76 -16.97 -19.71 -21.20
CA LEU A 76 -18.24 -19.73 -21.93
C LEU A 76 -19.37 -20.46 -21.19
N VAL A 77 -19.06 -21.20 -20.11
CA VAL A 77 -20.05 -21.94 -19.32
C VAL A 77 -20.57 -21.08 -18.17
N LYS A 78 -19.67 -20.32 -17.54
CA LYS A 78 -20.00 -19.39 -16.45
C LYS A 78 -19.32 -18.06 -16.74
N GLU A 79 -20.09 -17.17 -17.35
CA GLU A 79 -19.64 -15.80 -17.60
C GLU A 79 -19.24 -15.12 -16.28
N ARG A 80 -18.10 -14.43 -16.31
CA ARG A 80 -17.60 -13.69 -15.15
C ARG A 80 -18.48 -12.46 -14.92
N ALA A 81 -19.06 -12.36 -13.74
CA ALA A 81 -19.80 -11.16 -13.35
C ALA A 81 -18.87 -9.93 -13.31
N PRO A 82 -19.35 -8.74 -13.70
CA PRO A 82 -18.54 -7.53 -13.66
C PRO A 82 -18.18 -7.19 -12.21
N THR A 83 -16.88 -7.14 -11.92
CA THR A 83 -16.38 -6.78 -10.60
C THR A 83 -16.61 -5.29 -10.33
N LYS A 84 -17.30 -4.96 -9.24
CA LYS A 84 -17.40 -3.58 -8.73
C LYS A 84 -16.21 -3.27 -7.82
N PRO A 85 -15.32 -2.33 -8.17
CA PRO A 85 -14.18 -1.99 -7.32
C PRO A 85 -14.63 -1.24 -6.06
N GLN A 86 -14.21 -1.71 -4.89
CA GLN A 86 -14.48 -1.07 -3.59
C GLN A 86 -13.24 -0.34 -3.11
N LEU A 87 -12.98 0.84 -3.69
CA LEU A 87 -11.78 1.63 -3.42
C LEU A 87 -11.85 2.34 -2.06
N LYS A 88 -10.70 2.43 -1.39
CA LYS A 88 -10.51 3.16 -0.13
C LYS A 88 -9.67 4.40 -0.38
N THR A 89 -10.02 5.51 0.25
CA THR A 89 -9.20 6.72 0.24
C THR A 89 -8.23 6.68 1.41
N LEU A 90 -6.93 6.72 1.12
CA LEU A 90 -5.90 6.75 2.15
C LEU A 90 -5.65 8.20 2.64
N PRO A 91 -5.44 8.40 3.95
CA PRO A 91 -5.07 9.71 4.47
C PRO A 91 -3.67 10.10 4.03
N THR A 92 -3.44 11.39 3.83
CA THR A 92 -2.14 11.95 3.43
C THR A 92 -1.38 12.47 4.66
N SER A 93 -0.08 12.13 4.77
CA SER A 93 0.82 12.63 5.82
C SER A 93 1.88 13.56 5.23
N LYS A 94 2.09 14.69 5.90
CA LYS A 94 3.13 15.67 5.57
C LYS A 94 4.39 15.34 6.34
N PHE A 95 5.49 15.13 5.62
CA PHE A 95 6.82 14.91 6.21
C PHE A 95 7.61 16.20 6.41
N PHE A 96 7.30 17.23 5.62
CA PHE A 96 8.02 18.50 5.62
C PHE A 96 7.01 19.66 5.59
N GLU A 97 7.29 20.69 6.37
CA GLU A 97 6.60 21.96 6.28
C GLU A 97 7.03 22.70 5.02
N ARG A 98 6.10 23.42 4.37
CA ARG A 98 6.38 24.15 3.13
C ARG A 98 6.11 25.63 3.31
N VAL A 99 6.93 26.41 2.63
CA VAL A 99 6.65 27.82 2.36
C VAL A 99 5.38 27.89 1.50
N PRO A 100 4.42 28.77 1.82
CA PRO A 100 3.22 28.94 1.01
C PRO A 100 3.59 29.33 -0.43
N LEU A 101 2.88 28.75 -1.41
CA LEU A 101 3.03 29.10 -2.81
C LEU A 101 2.58 30.55 -3.01
N ILE A 102 3.51 31.44 -3.37
CA ILE A 102 3.19 32.81 -3.74
C ILE A 102 2.83 32.81 -5.23
N MET A 103 1.54 32.72 -5.53
CA MET A 103 1.06 32.84 -6.91
C MET A 103 1.05 34.32 -7.33
N PRO A 104 1.53 34.65 -8.55
CA PRO A 104 1.37 35.99 -9.08
C PRO A 104 -0.12 36.30 -9.27
N LYS A 105 -0.47 37.59 -9.26
CA LYS A 105 -1.82 38.03 -9.64
C LYS A 105 -2.16 37.52 -11.04
N GLN A 106 -3.43 37.21 -11.26
CA GLN A 106 -3.94 36.76 -12.56
C GLN A 106 -3.46 37.72 -13.66
N LEU A 107 -2.92 37.16 -14.74
CA LEU A 107 -2.49 37.95 -15.90
C LEU A 107 -3.71 38.63 -16.52
N VAL A 108 -3.82 39.95 -16.34
CA VAL A 108 -4.79 40.78 -17.02
C VAL A 108 -4.12 41.36 -18.26
N ILE A 109 -4.48 40.87 -19.44
CA ILE A 109 -4.01 41.43 -20.71
C ILE A 109 -4.80 42.71 -20.95
N GLU A 110 -4.11 43.85 -20.93
CA GLU A 110 -4.73 45.14 -21.25
C GLU A 110 -5.16 45.16 -22.71
N LYS A 111 -6.42 45.53 -22.95
CA LYS A 111 -6.93 45.75 -24.30
C LYS A 111 -6.37 47.09 -24.80
N ASN A 112 -5.80 47.11 -26.01
CA ASN A 112 -5.21 48.28 -26.70
C ASN A 112 -3.70 48.56 -26.48
N GLN A 113 -2.87 47.58 -26.10
CA GLN A 113 -1.41 47.77 -26.06
C GLN A 113 -0.74 47.96 -27.43
N ARG A 114 -1.46 47.73 -28.53
CA ARG A 114 -0.95 47.96 -29.88
C ARG A 114 -1.52 49.26 -30.44
N PRO A 115 -0.70 50.29 -30.71
CA PRO A 115 -1.12 51.45 -31.46
C PRO A 115 -1.66 51.03 -32.83
N LEU A 116 -2.83 51.54 -33.20
CA LEU A 116 -3.35 51.35 -34.55
C LEU A 116 -2.42 52.10 -35.53
N PRO A 117 -2.12 51.52 -36.71
CA PRO A 117 -1.37 52.23 -37.73
C PRO A 117 -2.13 53.51 -38.11
N MET A 118 -1.45 54.65 -38.07
CA MET A 118 -1.99 55.95 -38.50
C MET A 118 -2.38 55.83 -39.98
N SER A 119 -3.62 56.20 -40.30
CA SER A 119 -4.16 56.20 -41.68
C SER A 119 -3.50 57.27 -42.54
#